data_AF-A0A0C1NMK4-F1
#
_entry.id   AF-A0A0C1NMK4-F1
#
_cell.length_a   1.000
_cell.length_b   1.000
_cell.length_c   1.000
_cell.angle_alpha   90.00
_cell.angle_beta   90.00
_cell.angle_gamma   90.00
#
_symmetry.space_group_name_H-M   'P 1'
#
loop_
_entity.id
_entity.type
_entity.pdbx_description
1 polymer ?
#
loop_
_entity_poly.entity_id
_entity_poly.type
_entity_poly.pdbx_seq_one_letter_code
_entity_poly.pdbx_strand_id
1 'polypeptide(L)'
;MTQNPKRRQTKKGVNPNSPKNQTPATDDNLDQQVEAKSVAVEVVYDELTPEEQKERLRLERVIERSFYEAGKALRELRDRRLYRSTHKTFEEYCKNRFGYNRSRSYQFIDAATVVDNLQKCPQFVDIFPTAESQVRPLVPLESDQQWEAWQLSVEAAGKKVPSARIVKDIVEQIMERTKVPNPYQVGEVCQILPKDNPELRGKSKCWCIVTEVNDFSCVVRAWDGEYVV
;
A
#
# COMPACT_ATOMS: atom_id res chain seq x y z
N MET A 1 25.18 32.64 4.39
CA MET A 1 24.72 33.92 4.97
C MET A 1 23.51 34.36 4.14
N THR A 2 22.26 34.33 4.63
CA THR A 2 21.56 35.37 5.46
C THR A 2 21.50 36.74 4.76
N GLN A 3 20.35 37.43 4.58
CA GLN A 3 18.99 37.28 5.14
C GLN A 3 17.85 37.70 4.16
N ASN A 4 16.61 37.34 4.50
CA ASN A 4 15.33 37.94 4.06
C ASN A 4 14.93 39.05 5.07
N PRO A 5 14.21 40.14 4.72
CA PRO A 5 12.90 40.31 5.38
C PRO A 5 11.78 41.15 4.67
N LYS A 6 10.54 40.66 4.88
CA LYS A 6 9.29 41.37 5.34
C LYS A 6 8.46 42.31 4.43
N ARG A 7 7.25 41.80 4.13
CA ARG A 7 5.89 42.42 4.23
C ARG A 7 5.75 43.94 4.51
N ARG A 8 4.77 44.56 3.84
CA ARG A 8 4.06 45.78 4.32
C ARG A 8 2.56 45.72 3.98
N GLN A 9 1.70 46.23 4.87
CA GLN A 9 0.25 46.34 4.72
C GLN A 9 -0.26 47.74 5.12
N THR A 10 -1.38 48.14 4.52
CA THR A 10 -2.46 49.05 4.98
C THR A 10 -2.20 50.50 5.44
N LYS A 11 -3.02 51.42 4.90
CA LYS A 11 -3.88 52.48 5.54
C LYS A 11 -4.28 53.52 4.47
N LYS A 12 -5.31 54.39 4.57
CA LYS A 12 -6.70 54.45 5.12
C LYS A 12 -7.13 55.94 5.01
N GLY A 13 -8.34 56.26 4.51
CA GLY A 13 -8.99 57.59 4.65
C GLY A 13 -8.79 58.63 3.53
N VAL A 14 -9.61 59.68 3.32
CA VAL A 14 -10.94 60.10 3.85
C VAL A 14 -11.65 61.01 2.79
N ASN A 15 -12.99 61.15 2.88
CA ASN A 15 -13.93 61.94 2.04
C ASN A 15 -13.73 63.50 2.08
N PRO A 16 -14.34 64.32 1.18
CA PRO A 16 -15.63 64.94 1.55
C PRO A 16 -16.67 65.30 0.44
N ASN A 17 -17.94 65.40 0.88
CA ASN A 17 -19.15 66.09 0.38
C ASN A 17 -19.01 67.29 -0.61
N SER A 18 -20.01 67.75 -1.39
CA SER A 18 -21.40 67.37 -1.82
C SER A 18 -21.85 68.50 -2.83
N PRO A 19 -23.09 69.07 -2.93
CA PRO A 19 -24.49 68.64 -2.68
C PRO A 19 -25.51 68.99 -3.81
N LYS A 20 -26.76 68.45 -3.74
CA LYS A 20 -28.05 69.22 -3.81
C LYS A 20 -29.31 68.35 -3.71
N ASN A 21 -30.35 68.89 -3.05
CA ASN A 21 -31.67 68.27 -2.82
C ASN A 21 -32.67 68.56 -3.95
N GLN A 22 -33.68 67.69 -4.12
CA GLN A 22 -35.11 68.06 -4.09
C GLN A 22 -36.04 66.82 -4.01
N THR A 23 -36.91 66.82 -3.00
CA THR A 23 -38.13 65.98 -2.84
C THR A 23 -39.34 66.66 -3.54
N PRO A 24 -40.55 66.07 -3.72
CA PRO A 24 -41.31 65.29 -2.71
C PRO A 24 -42.24 64.14 -3.18
N ALA A 25 -42.88 63.50 -2.17
CA ALA A 25 -44.16 62.76 -2.16
C ALA A 25 -44.26 61.43 -2.93
N THR A 26 -44.28 60.27 -2.24
CA THR A 26 -45.47 59.47 -1.81
C THR A 26 -46.43 59.05 -2.91
N ASP A 27 -46.48 57.73 -3.18
CA ASP A 27 -47.56 56.89 -2.64
C ASP A 27 -47.18 55.39 -2.63
N ASP A 28 -47.83 54.62 -1.76
CA ASP A 28 -47.48 53.23 -1.42
C ASP A 28 -47.97 52.19 -2.45
N ASN A 29 -47.08 51.27 -2.83
CA ASN A 29 -47.41 49.85 -2.86
C ASN A 29 -46.16 48.97 -2.75
N LEU A 30 -46.18 48.02 -1.80
CA LEU A 30 -45.05 47.11 -1.57
C LEU A 30 -45.10 45.96 -2.59
N ASP A 31 -44.28 46.06 -3.63
CA ASP A 31 -43.98 44.91 -4.50
C ASP A 31 -43.06 43.92 -3.77
N GLN A 32 -43.40 42.63 -3.83
CA GLN A 32 -42.97 41.64 -2.85
C GLN A 32 -41.60 41.03 -3.18
N GLN A 33 -40.51 41.71 -2.79
CA GLN A 33 -39.15 41.18 -2.92
C GLN A 33 -38.82 40.19 -1.79
N VAL A 34 -38.72 38.91 -2.13
CA VAL A 34 -38.34 37.84 -1.19
C VAL A 34 -36.81 37.80 -1.08
N GLU A 35 -36.26 38.36 -0.01
CA GLU A 35 -34.81 38.29 0.26
C GLU A 35 -34.34 36.84 0.44
N ALA A 36 -33.31 36.46 -0.32
CA ALA A 36 -32.65 35.17 -0.18
C ALA A 36 -31.79 35.13 1.11
N LYS A 37 -32.43 34.85 2.26
CA LYS A 37 -31.73 34.53 3.51
C LYS A 37 -30.88 33.27 3.35
N SER A 38 -29.57 33.45 3.13
CA SER A 38 -28.58 32.39 3.27
C SER A 38 -28.44 31.99 4.75
N VAL A 39 -29.25 31.03 5.20
CA VAL A 39 -29.13 30.46 6.53
C VAL A 39 -27.84 29.65 6.58
N ALA A 40 -26.85 30.15 7.33
CA ALA A 40 -25.70 29.35 7.73
C ALA A 40 -26.19 28.30 8.74
N VAL A 41 -26.42 27.08 8.27
CA VAL A 41 -26.73 25.95 9.14
C VAL A 41 -25.44 25.54 9.83
N GLU A 42 -25.27 25.98 11.08
CA GLU A 42 -24.28 25.38 11.97
C GLU A 42 -24.68 23.92 12.22
N VAL A 43 -23.91 22.99 11.64
CA VAL A 43 -24.08 21.57 11.90
C VAL A 43 -23.53 21.28 13.28
N VAL A 44 -24.41 21.33 14.28
CA VAL A 44 -24.12 20.87 15.64
C VAL A 44 -24.01 19.34 15.59
N TYR A 45 -22.86 18.83 16.00
CA TYR A 45 -22.61 17.39 16.15
C TYR A 45 -22.73 17.04 17.64
N ASP A 46 -23.52 16.03 17.97
CA ASP A 46 -23.64 15.55 19.35
C ASP A 46 -22.31 14.94 19.84
N GLU A 47 -21.90 15.27 21.07
CA GLU A 47 -20.68 14.74 21.66
C GLU A 47 -20.89 13.29 22.12
N LEU A 48 -20.13 12.35 21.55
CA LEU A 48 -20.18 10.93 21.94
C LEU A 48 -19.75 10.75 23.39
N THR A 49 -20.52 9.97 24.14
CA THR A 49 -20.16 9.52 25.50
C THR A 49 -18.87 8.67 25.49
N PRO A 50 -18.15 8.56 26.62
CA PRO A 50 -16.93 7.76 26.70
C PRO A 50 -17.15 6.26 26.41
N GLU A 51 -18.37 5.75 26.62
CA GLU A 51 -18.74 4.38 26.27
C GLU A 51 -18.92 4.21 24.75
N GLU A 52 -19.60 5.15 24.09
CA GLU A 52 -19.74 5.19 22.63
C GLU A 52 -18.39 5.40 21.93
N GLN A 53 -17.49 6.22 22.48
CA GLN A 53 -16.13 6.37 21.97
C GLN A 53 -15.33 5.06 22.05
N LYS A 54 -15.53 4.27 23.12
CA LYS A 54 -14.87 2.98 23.31
C LYS A 54 -15.44 1.90 22.38
N GLU A 55 -16.76 1.84 22.20
CA GLU A 55 -17.40 0.91 21.27
C GLU A 55 -17.11 1.31 19.81
N ARG A 56 -17.07 2.61 19.51
CA ARG A 56 -16.58 3.14 18.24
C ARG A 56 -15.15 2.67 17.96
N LEU A 57 -14.21 2.85 18.89
CA LEU A 57 -12.83 2.35 18.73
C LEU A 57 -12.74 0.84 18.52
N ARG A 58 -13.66 0.06 19.11
CA ARG A 58 -13.75 -1.39 18.92
C ARG A 58 -14.30 -1.74 17.54
N LEU A 59 -15.36 -1.07 17.08
CA LEU A 59 -15.93 -1.24 15.76
C LEU A 59 -14.98 -0.76 14.66
N GLU A 60 -14.28 0.35 14.87
CA GLU A 60 -13.19 0.84 14.03
C GLU A 60 -12.08 -0.21 13.92
N ARG A 61 -11.67 -0.87 15.01
CA ARG A 61 -10.70 -2.00 14.94
C ARG A 61 -11.22 -3.24 14.20
N VAL A 62 -12.52 -3.52 14.25
CA VAL A 62 -13.15 -4.57 13.42
C VAL A 62 -13.16 -4.14 11.95
N ILE A 63 -13.40 -2.87 11.67
CA ILE A 63 -13.34 -2.29 10.31
C ILE A 63 -11.88 -2.15 9.82
N GLU A 64 -10.88 -2.00 10.69
CA GLU A 64 -9.46 -2.03 10.31
C GLU A 64 -9.04 -3.43 9.85
N ARG A 65 -9.66 -4.50 10.39
CA ARG A 65 -9.54 -5.85 9.83
C ARG A 65 -10.23 -6.02 8.47
N SER A 66 -10.89 -4.99 7.92
CA SER A 66 -11.57 -5.04 6.62
C SER A 66 -10.72 -5.69 5.53
N PHE A 67 -9.41 -5.41 5.46
CA PHE A 67 -8.55 -6.04 4.44
C PHE A 67 -8.28 -7.54 4.71
N TYR A 68 -8.11 -7.93 5.98
CA TYR A 68 -7.87 -9.32 6.38
C TYR A 68 -9.13 -10.16 6.22
N GLU A 69 -10.26 -9.68 6.73
CA GLU A 69 -11.56 -10.36 6.66
C GLU A 69 -12.08 -10.40 5.22
N ALA A 70 -11.96 -9.31 4.45
CA ALA A 70 -12.25 -9.33 3.01
C ALA A 70 -11.31 -10.27 2.24
N GLY A 71 -10.00 -10.27 2.55
CA GLY A 71 -9.05 -11.19 1.93
C GLY A 71 -9.37 -12.67 2.19
N LYS A 72 -9.75 -12.99 3.42
CA LYS A 72 -10.19 -14.34 3.83
C LYS A 72 -11.50 -14.75 3.16
N ALA A 73 -12.49 -13.84 3.09
CA ALA A 73 -13.74 -14.08 2.40
C ALA A 73 -13.56 -14.20 0.87
N LEU A 74 -12.71 -13.39 0.26
CA LEU A 74 -12.33 -13.46 -1.16
C LEU A 74 -11.60 -14.78 -1.47
N ARG A 75 -10.70 -15.23 -0.59
CA ARG A 75 -10.02 -16.54 -0.69
C ARG A 75 -11.04 -17.67 -0.67
N GLU A 76 -11.96 -17.69 0.29
CA GLU A 76 -13.01 -18.70 0.37
C GLU A 76 -13.95 -18.68 -0.86
N LEU A 77 -14.36 -17.49 -1.31
CA LEU A 77 -15.25 -17.30 -2.46
C LEU A 77 -14.60 -17.81 -3.76
N ARG A 78 -13.28 -17.59 -3.91
CA ARG A 78 -12.44 -18.11 -5.00
C ARG A 78 -12.32 -19.63 -4.93
N ASP A 79 -11.87 -20.15 -3.80
CA ASP A 79 -11.47 -21.55 -3.64
C ASP A 79 -12.68 -22.50 -3.69
N ARG A 80 -13.80 -22.10 -3.07
CA ARG A 80 -15.10 -22.80 -3.17
C ARG A 80 -15.87 -22.50 -4.46
N ARG A 81 -15.33 -21.64 -5.34
CA ARG A 81 -15.92 -21.20 -6.62
C ARG A 81 -17.36 -20.71 -6.52
N LEU A 82 -17.70 -19.95 -5.47
CA LEU A 82 -19.09 -19.53 -5.19
C LEU A 82 -19.63 -18.50 -6.21
N TYR A 83 -18.77 -17.90 -7.02
CA TYR A 83 -19.13 -17.01 -8.13
C TYR A 83 -19.77 -17.71 -9.34
N ARG A 84 -19.60 -19.05 -9.46
CA ARG A 84 -19.92 -19.84 -10.67
C ARG A 84 -21.38 -19.79 -11.15
N SER A 85 -22.31 -19.36 -10.31
CA SER A 85 -23.73 -19.19 -10.65
C SER A 85 -24.03 -17.91 -11.42
N THR A 86 -23.12 -16.93 -11.40
CA THR A 86 -23.34 -15.59 -11.98
C THR A 86 -22.24 -15.16 -12.95
N HIS A 87 -21.01 -15.62 -12.77
CA HIS A 87 -19.84 -15.18 -13.55
C HIS A 87 -18.97 -16.37 -13.94
N LYS A 88 -18.26 -16.25 -15.08
CA LYS A 88 -17.37 -17.33 -15.57
C LYS A 88 -16.04 -17.37 -14.81
N THR A 89 -15.55 -16.21 -14.37
CA THR A 89 -14.28 -16.08 -13.64
C THR A 89 -14.47 -15.34 -12.31
N PHE A 90 -13.53 -15.56 -11.39
CA PHE A 90 -13.50 -14.91 -10.08
C PHE A 90 -13.24 -13.40 -10.23
N GLU A 91 -12.38 -13.03 -11.18
CA GLU A 91 -12.02 -11.65 -11.49
C GLU A 91 -13.20 -10.83 -12.00
N GLU A 92 -14.02 -11.41 -12.88
CA GLU A 92 -15.23 -10.79 -13.41
C GLU A 92 -16.27 -10.55 -12.30
N TYR A 93 -16.46 -11.54 -11.42
CA TYR A 93 -17.30 -11.42 -10.22
C TYR A 93 -16.81 -10.29 -9.29
N CYS A 94 -15.51 -10.24 -9.00
CA CYS A 94 -14.94 -9.21 -8.14
C CYS A 94 -15.10 -7.80 -8.72
N LYS A 95 -14.89 -7.66 -10.04
CA LYS A 95 -15.05 -6.40 -10.75
C LYS A 95 -16.51 -5.92 -10.72
N ASN A 96 -17.46 -6.81 -11.04
CA ASN A 96 -18.87 -6.45 -11.15
C ASN A 96 -19.54 -6.26 -9.78
N ARG A 97 -19.15 -7.02 -8.74
CA ARG A 97 -19.77 -6.95 -7.40
C ARG A 97 -19.11 -5.96 -6.45
N PHE A 98 -17.79 -5.79 -6.52
CA PHE A 98 -17.03 -4.98 -5.57
C PHE A 98 -16.23 -3.83 -6.22
N GLY A 99 -16.24 -3.71 -7.56
CA GLY A 99 -15.42 -2.73 -8.28
C GLY A 99 -13.92 -3.06 -8.29
N TYR A 100 -13.50 -4.21 -7.74
CA TYR A 100 -12.09 -4.56 -7.62
C TYR A 100 -11.54 -5.12 -8.93
N ASN A 101 -10.43 -4.57 -9.39
CA ASN A 101 -9.65 -5.19 -10.46
C ASN A 101 -8.98 -6.48 -9.97
N ARG A 102 -8.54 -7.34 -10.90
CA ARG A 102 -7.85 -8.61 -10.60
C ARG A 102 -6.76 -8.44 -9.56
N SER A 103 -5.81 -7.54 -9.79
CA SER A 103 -4.67 -7.34 -8.89
C SER A 103 -5.12 -7.00 -7.47
N ARG A 104 -6.14 -6.14 -7.30
CA ARG A 104 -6.65 -5.75 -5.99
C ARG A 104 -7.29 -6.91 -5.23
N SER A 105 -8.04 -7.77 -5.91
CA SER A 105 -8.62 -8.97 -5.28
C SER A 105 -7.55 -9.95 -4.78
N TYR A 106 -6.50 -10.17 -5.57
CA TYR A 106 -5.39 -11.05 -5.16
C TYR A 106 -4.55 -10.41 -4.04
N GLN A 107 -4.23 -9.11 -4.10
CA GLN A 107 -3.56 -8.38 -3.01
C GLN A 107 -4.23 -8.58 -1.64
N PHE A 108 -5.56 -8.57 -1.57
CA PHE A 108 -6.28 -8.83 -0.32
C PHE A 108 -6.12 -10.29 0.15
N ILE A 109 -6.18 -11.27 -0.77
CA ILE A 109 -5.97 -12.69 -0.45
C ILE A 109 -4.55 -12.95 0.04
N ASP A 110 -3.56 -12.35 -0.62
CA ASP A 110 -2.14 -12.50 -0.30
C ASP A 110 -1.83 -11.85 1.05
N ALA A 111 -2.32 -10.63 1.28
CA ALA A 111 -2.20 -9.94 2.57
C ALA A 111 -2.87 -10.71 3.72
N ALA A 112 -4.05 -11.31 3.48
CA ALA A 112 -4.68 -12.16 4.50
C ALA A 112 -3.86 -13.43 4.79
N THR A 113 -3.17 -13.98 3.79
CA THR A 113 -2.31 -15.16 3.94
C THR A 113 -1.03 -14.84 4.72
N VAL A 114 -0.41 -13.67 4.49
CA VAL A 114 0.72 -13.20 5.31
C VAL A 114 0.28 -12.95 6.76
N VAL A 115 -0.88 -12.32 6.99
CA VAL A 115 -1.40 -12.13 8.38
C VAL A 115 -1.69 -13.47 9.06
N ASP A 116 -2.26 -14.45 8.35
CA ASP A 116 -2.41 -15.83 8.85
C ASP A 116 -1.04 -16.45 9.21
N ASN A 117 0.03 -16.14 8.48
CA ASN A 117 1.39 -16.62 8.79
C ASN A 117 2.00 -15.90 10.00
N LEU A 118 1.86 -14.57 10.11
CA LEU A 118 2.30 -13.82 11.29
C LEU A 118 1.59 -14.32 12.57
N GLN A 119 0.29 -14.63 12.49
CA GLN A 119 -0.49 -15.10 13.64
C GLN A 119 -0.12 -16.52 14.12
N LYS A 120 0.47 -17.37 13.28
CA LYS A 120 0.87 -18.75 13.67
C LYS A 120 2.10 -18.79 14.57
N CYS A 121 2.90 -17.72 14.62
CA CYS A 121 4.18 -17.73 15.33
C CYS A 121 3.97 -17.37 16.83
N PRO A 122 4.21 -18.29 17.79
CA PRO A 122 3.89 -18.07 19.20
C PRO A 122 4.80 -17.07 19.92
N GLN A 123 5.86 -16.59 19.26
CA GLN A 123 6.82 -15.63 19.82
C GLN A 123 6.54 -14.18 19.40
N PHE A 124 5.46 -13.91 18.65
CA PHE A 124 5.27 -12.60 18.01
C PHE A 124 4.31 -11.60 18.68
N VAL A 125 4.67 -10.33 18.50
CA VAL A 125 4.24 -9.14 19.24
C VAL A 125 2.75 -8.82 19.09
N ASP A 126 2.12 -8.25 20.14
CA ASP A 126 0.73 -7.74 20.17
C ASP A 126 0.34 -6.73 19.07
N ILE A 127 1.27 -6.33 18.21
CA ILE A 127 1.17 -5.28 17.20
C ILE A 127 1.02 -5.94 15.82
N PHE A 128 -0.23 -6.14 15.42
CA PHE A 128 -0.59 -6.68 14.11
C PHE A 128 -0.65 -5.58 13.02
N PRO A 129 -0.50 -5.95 11.73
CA PRO A 129 -0.71 -5.02 10.63
C PRO A 129 -2.15 -4.48 10.60
N THR A 130 -2.29 -3.17 10.50
CA THR A 130 -3.59 -2.46 10.44
C THR A 130 -4.01 -2.17 9.00
N ALA A 131 -3.07 -2.17 8.05
CA ALA A 131 -3.32 -1.85 6.64
C ALA A 131 -2.62 -2.83 5.69
N GLU A 132 -3.32 -3.24 4.63
CA GLU A 132 -2.79 -4.10 3.56
C GLU A 132 -1.49 -3.55 2.93
N SER A 133 -1.32 -2.23 2.87
CA SER A 133 -0.09 -1.60 2.37
C SER A 133 1.15 -1.89 3.21
N GLN A 134 1.01 -2.21 4.50
CA GLN A 134 2.10 -2.66 5.38
C GLN A 134 2.47 -4.12 5.11
N VAL A 135 1.50 -4.92 4.68
CA VAL A 135 1.65 -6.37 4.46
C VAL A 135 2.16 -6.68 3.06
N ARG A 136 1.78 -5.86 2.06
CA ARG A 136 2.17 -6.05 0.65
C ARG A 136 3.68 -6.25 0.42
N PRO A 137 4.60 -5.51 1.08
CA PRO A 137 6.04 -5.75 0.92
C PRO A 137 6.50 -7.12 1.42
N LEU A 138 5.79 -7.73 2.38
CA LEU A 138 6.16 -9.04 2.96
C LEU A 138 5.78 -10.23 2.06
N VAL A 139 4.84 -10.05 1.13
CA VAL A 139 4.35 -11.12 0.23
C VAL A 139 5.44 -11.91 -0.51
N PRO A 140 6.51 -11.31 -1.08
CA PRO A 140 7.61 -12.06 -1.73
C PRO A 140 8.57 -12.78 -0.77
N LEU A 141 8.49 -12.57 0.54
CA LEU A 141 9.37 -13.22 1.51
C LEU A 141 8.83 -14.59 1.93
N GLU A 142 9.73 -15.50 2.30
CA GLU A 142 9.36 -16.77 2.95
C GLU A 142 8.76 -16.55 4.33
N SER A 143 7.96 -17.50 4.84
CA SER A 143 7.22 -17.34 6.11
C SER A 143 8.13 -16.92 7.28
N ASP A 144 9.31 -17.52 7.39
CA ASP A 144 10.31 -17.22 8.42
C ASP A 144 10.85 -15.78 8.30
N GLN A 145 11.09 -15.33 7.06
CA GLN A 145 11.55 -13.98 6.75
C GLN A 145 10.44 -12.93 6.93
N GLN A 146 9.17 -13.29 6.72
CA GLN A 146 8.01 -12.42 7.00
C GLN A 146 7.97 -12.05 8.49
N TRP A 147 8.29 -12.99 9.39
CA TRP A 147 8.39 -12.73 10.83
C TRP A 147 9.57 -11.81 11.18
N GLU A 148 10.78 -12.09 10.67
CA GLU A 148 11.96 -11.24 10.92
C GLU A 148 11.75 -9.80 10.39
N ALA A 149 11.21 -9.66 9.18
CA ALA A 149 10.91 -8.37 8.57
C ALA A 149 9.88 -7.58 9.39
N TRP A 150 8.82 -8.23 9.89
CA TRP A 150 7.83 -7.58 10.74
C TRP A 150 8.43 -7.20 12.12
N GLN A 151 9.27 -8.05 12.71
CA GLN A 151 9.98 -7.77 13.96
C GLN A 151 10.77 -6.46 13.88
N LEU A 152 11.69 -6.42 12.92
CA LEU A 152 12.59 -5.29 12.73
C LEU A 152 11.80 -4.02 12.38
N SER A 153 10.68 -4.15 11.66
CA SER A 153 9.78 -3.03 11.37
C SER A 153 9.12 -2.45 12.62
N VAL A 154 8.59 -3.30 13.51
CA VAL A 154 7.97 -2.87 14.78
C VAL A 154 9.01 -2.26 15.72
N GLU A 155 10.23 -2.80 15.74
CA GLU A 155 11.34 -2.27 16.53
C GLU A 155 11.82 -0.90 16.01
N ALA A 156 12.05 -0.76 14.69
CA ALA A 156 12.39 0.51 14.05
C ALA A 156 11.29 1.57 14.19
N ALA A 157 10.01 1.16 14.28
CA ALA A 157 8.88 2.03 14.58
C ALA A 157 8.73 2.38 16.08
N GLY A 158 9.62 1.88 16.95
CA GLY A 158 9.61 2.16 18.39
C GLY A 158 8.49 1.45 19.14
N LYS A 159 8.25 0.17 18.84
CA LYS A 159 7.15 -0.65 19.39
C LYS A 159 5.77 -0.06 19.11
N LYS A 160 5.56 0.41 17.88
CA LYS A 160 4.29 0.88 17.33
C LYS A 160 4.01 0.18 16.01
N VAL A 161 2.79 0.30 15.51
CA VAL A 161 2.45 -0.20 14.16
C VAL A 161 3.36 0.49 13.13
N PRO A 162 4.15 -0.24 12.34
CA PRO A 162 5.11 0.36 11.42
C PRO A 162 4.41 0.99 10.21
N SER A 163 5.03 2.04 9.65
CA SER A 163 4.59 2.59 8.37
C SER A 163 4.98 1.65 7.23
N ALA A 164 4.15 1.57 6.19
CA ALA A 164 4.42 0.76 4.99
C ALA A 164 5.78 1.06 4.32
N ARG A 165 6.34 2.28 4.51
CA ARG A 165 7.69 2.63 4.07
C ARG A 165 8.76 1.87 4.87
N ILE A 166 8.71 1.95 6.19
CA ILE A 166 9.63 1.24 7.10
C ILE A 166 9.64 -0.27 6.80
N VAL A 167 8.45 -0.87 6.61
CA VAL A 167 8.36 -2.30 6.25
C VAL A 167 9.01 -2.57 4.90
N LYS A 168 8.75 -1.75 3.87
CA LYS A 168 9.39 -1.91 2.56
C LYS A 168 10.90 -1.81 2.65
N ASP A 169 11.42 -0.79 3.32
CA ASP A 169 12.86 -0.51 3.41
C ASP A 169 13.60 -1.68 4.12
N ILE A 170 12.98 -2.26 5.15
CA ILE A 170 13.52 -3.43 5.88
C ILE A 170 13.40 -4.72 5.07
N VAL A 171 12.29 -4.94 4.34
CA VAL A 171 12.18 -6.07 3.41
C VAL A 171 13.27 -5.98 2.34
N GLU A 172 13.45 -4.81 1.74
CA GLU A 172 14.46 -4.56 0.70
C GLU A 172 15.87 -4.81 1.25
N GLN A 173 16.16 -4.39 2.49
CA GLN A 173 17.40 -4.73 3.19
C GLN A 173 17.55 -6.23 3.46
N ILE A 174 16.49 -6.96 3.83
CA ILE A 174 16.53 -8.41 4.04
C ILE A 174 16.78 -9.15 2.72
N MET A 175 16.09 -8.76 1.65
CA MET A 175 16.29 -9.30 0.30
C MET A 175 17.69 -8.99 -0.24
N GLU A 176 18.25 -7.81 0.08
CA GLU A 176 19.62 -7.45 -0.28
C GLU A 176 20.65 -8.23 0.54
N ARG A 177 20.41 -8.45 1.84
CA ARG A 177 21.25 -9.26 2.73
C ARG A 177 21.21 -10.75 2.36
N THR A 178 20.10 -11.26 1.81
CA THR A 178 19.96 -12.65 1.36
C THR A 178 20.33 -12.86 -0.12
N LYS A 179 20.91 -11.85 -0.79
CA LYS A 179 21.67 -12.04 -2.02
C LYS A 179 22.90 -12.90 -1.71
N VAL A 180 22.76 -14.22 -1.79
CA VAL A 180 23.90 -15.14 -1.71
C VAL A 180 24.82 -14.77 -2.87
N PRO A 181 26.06 -14.30 -2.63
CA PRO A 181 26.97 -13.96 -3.70
C PRO A 181 27.20 -15.20 -4.57
N ASN A 182 27.20 -15.01 -5.88
CA ASN A 182 27.49 -16.07 -6.82
C ASN A 182 28.82 -16.75 -6.43
N PRO A 183 28.83 -18.05 -6.07
CA PRO A 183 30.00 -18.70 -5.46
C PRO A 183 31.13 -18.95 -6.46
N TYR A 184 30.85 -18.84 -7.76
CA TYR A 184 31.78 -19.14 -8.83
C TYR A 184 32.75 -18.00 -9.12
N GLN A 185 33.94 -18.34 -9.61
CA GLN A 185 34.96 -17.38 -10.02
C GLN A 185 35.20 -17.40 -11.54
N VAL A 186 35.60 -16.26 -12.12
CA VAL A 186 36.01 -16.19 -13.53
C VAL A 186 37.22 -17.10 -13.76
N GLY A 187 37.11 -17.98 -14.76
CA GLY A 187 38.09 -19.02 -15.06
C GLY A 187 37.85 -20.36 -14.36
N GLU A 188 36.85 -20.47 -13.48
CA GLU A 188 36.50 -21.73 -12.83
C GLU A 188 35.89 -22.73 -13.83
N VAL A 189 36.29 -24.00 -13.71
CA VAL A 189 35.82 -25.09 -14.56
C VAL A 189 34.65 -25.80 -13.87
N CYS A 190 33.45 -25.61 -14.40
CA CYS A 190 32.21 -26.10 -13.81
C CYS A 190 31.52 -27.13 -14.73
N GLN A 191 30.55 -27.86 -14.18
CA GLN A 191 29.71 -28.80 -14.93
C GLN A 191 28.27 -28.28 -15.02
N ILE A 192 27.73 -28.20 -16.23
CA ILE A 192 26.38 -27.66 -16.46
C ILE A 192 25.32 -28.66 -15.95
N LEU A 193 24.46 -28.18 -15.06
CA LEU A 193 23.29 -28.90 -14.54
C LEU A 193 22.00 -28.16 -14.98
N PRO A 194 21.46 -28.46 -16.17
CA PRO A 194 20.23 -27.84 -16.63
C PRO A 194 19.06 -28.39 -15.82
N LYS A 195 18.61 -27.60 -14.82
CA LYS A 195 17.37 -27.86 -14.08
C LYS A 195 16.16 -27.54 -14.98
N ASP A 196 15.74 -26.28 -14.98
CA ASP A 196 14.54 -25.82 -15.72
C ASP A 196 14.89 -24.89 -16.90
N ASN A 197 16.18 -24.69 -17.18
CA ASN A 197 16.66 -23.67 -18.11
C ASN A 197 16.69 -24.21 -19.57
N PRO A 198 15.82 -23.75 -20.49
CA PRO A 198 15.62 -24.40 -21.79
C PRO A 198 16.80 -24.22 -22.77
N GLU A 199 17.61 -23.18 -22.62
CA GLU A 199 18.78 -22.91 -23.47
C GLU A 199 19.93 -23.92 -23.26
N LEU A 200 19.93 -24.57 -22.09
CA LEU A 200 20.91 -25.58 -21.69
C LEU A 200 20.42 -27.01 -21.98
N ARG A 201 19.31 -27.17 -22.72
CA ARG A 201 18.75 -28.49 -23.08
C ARG A 201 19.76 -29.30 -23.90
N GLY A 202 20.04 -30.52 -23.45
CA GLY A 202 21.05 -31.39 -24.06
C GLY A 202 22.48 -31.18 -23.54
N LYS A 203 22.75 -30.11 -22.77
CA LYS A 203 24.08 -29.80 -22.21
C LYS A 203 24.31 -30.36 -20.79
N SER A 204 23.47 -31.28 -20.35
CA SER A 204 23.61 -31.89 -19.03
C SER A 204 24.93 -32.63 -18.89
N LYS A 205 25.66 -32.34 -17.82
CA LYS A 205 27.00 -32.86 -17.52
C LYS A 205 28.13 -32.40 -18.47
N CYS A 206 27.88 -31.46 -19.38
CA CYS A 206 28.95 -30.82 -20.15
C CYS A 206 29.84 -29.98 -19.23
N TRP A 207 31.15 -30.02 -19.48
CA TRP A 207 32.11 -29.12 -18.85
C TRP A 207 32.06 -27.74 -19.52
N CYS A 208 32.22 -26.70 -18.72
CA CYS A 208 32.23 -25.31 -19.14
C CYS A 208 33.21 -24.49 -18.29
N ILE A 209 33.61 -23.33 -18.78
CA ILE A 209 34.45 -22.37 -18.05
C ILE A 209 33.64 -21.11 -17.81
N VAL A 210 33.60 -20.63 -16.57
CA VAL A 210 32.95 -19.36 -16.20
C VAL A 210 33.75 -18.21 -16.82
N THR A 211 33.13 -17.44 -17.71
CA THR A 211 33.75 -16.28 -18.39
C THR A 211 33.42 -14.97 -17.68
N GLU A 212 32.20 -14.83 -17.16
CA GLU A 212 31.75 -13.65 -16.43
C GLU A 212 30.87 -14.07 -15.24
N VAL A 213 30.95 -13.33 -14.14
CA VAL A 213 30.18 -13.59 -12.91
C VAL A 213 29.36 -12.34 -12.58
N ASN A 214 28.04 -12.47 -12.66
CA ASN A 214 27.07 -11.48 -12.22
C ASN A 214 26.47 -11.90 -10.87
N ASP A 215 25.80 -10.96 -10.18
CA ASP A 215 25.17 -11.14 -8.87
C ASP A 215 24.37 -12.44 -8.71
N PHE A 216 23.65 -12.87 -9.75
CA PHE A 216 22.77 -14.05 -9.75
C PHE A 216 22.92 -14.96 -10.98
N SER A 217 23.92 -14.75 -11.82
CA SER A 217 24.16 -15.58 -13.01
C SER A 217 25.62 -15.62 -13.41
N CYS A 218 26.05 -16.72 -14.01
CA CYS A 218 27.34 -16.82 -14.70
C CYS A 218 27.12 -16.80 -16.21
N VAL A 219 28.01 -16.13 -16.94
CA VAL A 219 28.25 -16.49 -18.34
C VAL A 219 29.25 -17.64 -18.34
N VAL A 220 28.94 -18.74 -19.01
CA VAL A 220 29.82 -19.91 -19.13
C VAL A 220 30.08 -20.22 -20.60
N ARG A 221 31.33 -20.51 -20.95
CA ARG A 221 31.73 -21.00 -22.26
C ARG A 221 31.80 -22.53 -22.25
N ALA A 222 30.97 -23.16 -23.07
CA ALA A 222 31.01 -24.58 -23.39
C ALA A 222 31.72 -24.82 -24.73
N TRP A 223 31.70 -26.06 -25.20
CA TRP A 223 32.34 -26.47 -26.47
C TRP A 223 31.63 -25.92 -27.73
N ASP A 224 30.36 -25.56 -27.62
CA ASP A 224 29.49 -25.12 -28.73
C ASP A 224 29.09 -23.63 -28.68
N GLY A 225 29.38 -22.92 -27.59
CA GLY A 225 29.02 -21.51 -27.43
C GLY A 225 29.13 -20.99 -26.00
N GLU A 226 28.62 -19.78 -25.78
CA GLU A 226 28.48 -19.16 -24.46
C GLU A 226 27.01 -19.13 -24.03
N TYR A 227 26.76 -19.34 -22.74
CA TYR A 227 25.43 -19.46 -22.16
C TYR A 227 25.35 -18.73 -20.83
N VAL A 228 24.19 -18.16 -20.51
CA VAL A 228 23.90 -17.61 -19.19
C VAL A 228 23.27 -18.69 -18.31
N VAL A 229 23.80 -18.88 -17.11
CA VAL A 229 23.46 -19.96 -16.16
C VAL A 229 23.10 -19.38 -14.81
#